data_AF-K2FSU7-F1
#
_entry.id   AF-K2FSU7-F1
#
_cell.length_a   1.000
_cell.length_b   1.000
_cell.length_c   1.000
_cell.angle_alpha   90.00
_cell.angle_beta   90.00
_cell.angle_gamma   90.00
#
_symmetry.space_group_name_H-M   'P 1'
#
loop_
_entity.id
_entity.type
_entity.pdbx_description
1 polymer ?
#
loop_
_entity_poly.entity_id
_entity_poly.type
_entity_poly.pdbx_seq_one_letter_code
_entity_poly.pdbx_strand_id
1 'polypeptide(L)' 'MGKKTAERVILELQNKVADMPMGERQEIAVDSEMIEVLMSMGYSAFQAREAIKSIPKDIEKIEDKIKFALKEMGK' A
#
# COMPACT_ATOMS: atom_id res chain seq x y z
N MET A 1 -3.45 -3.49 34.32
CA MET A 1 -2.22 -3.38 33.49
C MET A 1 -2.68 -3.25 32.04
N GLY A 2 -2.45 -2.14 31.32
CA GLY A 2 -2.99 -2.04 29.96
C GLY A 2 -2.84 -0.69 29.24
N LYS A 3 -2.94 0.45 29.92
CA LYS A 3 -2.81 1.77 29.26
C LYS A 3 -1.40 2.08 28.75
N LYS A 4 -0.38 1.88 29.61
CA LYS A 4 1.03 2.12 29.25
C LYS A 4 1.54 1.25 28.09
N THR A 5 1.02 0.04 27.94
CA THR A 5 1.45 -0.85 26.85
C THR A 5 0.85 -0.43 25.51
N ALA A 6 -0.44 -0.09 25.47
CA ALA A 6 -1.08 0.40 24.25
C ALA A 6 -0.50 1.74 23.79
N GLU A 7 -0.26 2.68 24.72
CA GLU A 7 0.39 3.96 24.42
C GLU A 7 1.80 3.79 23.87
N ARG A 8 2.59 2.85 24.44
CA ARG A 8 3.93 2.52 23.94
C ARG A 8 3.90 1.91 22.55
N VAL A 9 2.96 1.00 22.27
CA VAL A 9 2.78 0.41 20.94
C VAL A 9 2.41 1.48 19.91
N ILE A 10 1.50 2.40 20.24
CA ILE A 10 1.12 3.51 19.35
C ILE A 10 2.33 4.42 19.08
N LEU A 11 3.10 4.76 20.12
CA LEU A 11 4.29 5.60 19.99
C LEU A 11 5.39 4.92 19.13
N GLU A 12 5.61 3.61 19.32
CA GLU A 12 6.56 2.84 18.53
C GLU A 12 6.11 2.72 17.07
N LEU A 13 4.81 2.61 16.80
CA LEU A 13 4.26 2.62 15.44
C LEU A 13 4.43 4.01 14.79
N GLN A 14 4.13 5.09 15.52
CA GLN A 14 4.31 6.45 15.02
C GLN A 14 5.79 6.76 14.73
N ASN A 15 6.70 6.36 15.61
CA ASN A 15 8.14 6.51 15.40
C ASN A 15 8.63 5.69 14.20
N LYS A 16 8.15 4.45 14.02
CA LYS A 16 8.49 3.65 12.83
C LYS A 16 8.04 4.28 11.52
N VAL A 17 6.85 4.89 11.49
CA VAL A 17 6.38 5.61 10.29
C VAL A 17 7.21 6.88 10.07
N ALA A 18 7.65 7.56 11.14
CA ALA A 18 8.48 8.76 11.07
C ALA A 18 9.90 8.47 10.54
N ASP A 19 10.49 7.33 10.91
CA ASP A 19 11.84 6.87 10.52
C ASP A 19 11.90 6.11 9.18
N MET A 20 10.75 5.93 8.49
CA MET A 20 10.76 5.30 7.17
C MET A 20 11.55 6.15 6.16
N PRO A 21 12.39 5.52 5.32
CA PRO A 21 12.99 6.18 4.17
C PRO A 21 11.92 6.90 3.34
N MET A 22 12.24 8.08 2.83
CA MET A 22 11.32 8.92 2.08
C MET A 22 10.69 8.17 0.87
N GLY A 23 11.43 7.22 0.29
CA GLY A 23 10.95 6.31 -0.76
C GLY A 23 9.88 5.32 -0.30
N GLU A 24 9.99 4.74 0.91
CA GLU A 24 8.96 3.82 1.44
C GLU A 24 7.65 4.56 1.74
N ARG A 25 7.73 5.80 2.22
CA ARG A 25 6.53 6.62 2.45
C ARG A 25 5.84 6.97 1.12
N GLN A 26 6.61 7.20 0.06
CA GLN A 26 6.08 7.43 -1.28
C GLN A 26 5.45 6.16 -1.86
N GLU A 27 6.06 4.98 -1.68
CA GLU A 27 5.45 3.71 -2.08
C GLU A 27 4.10 3.46 -1.39
N ILE A 28 4.00 3.68 -0.07
CA ILE A 28 2.74 3.51 0.68
C ILE A 28 1.63 4.45 0.16
N ALA A 29 2.00 5.69 -0.19
CA ALA A 29 1.06 6.64 -0.77
C ALA A 29 0.57 6.19 -2.15
N VAL A 30 1.49 5.72 -3.01
CA VAL A 30 1.16 5.19 -4.34
C VAL A 30 0.28 3.94 -4.24
N ASP A 31 0.56 3.03 -3.32
CA ASP A 31 -0.24 1.83 -3.10
C ASP A 31 -1.66 2.19 -2.64
N SER A 32 -1.81 3.20 -1.78
CA SER A 32 -3.11 3.67 -1.32
C SER A 32 -3.94 4.25 -2.46
N GLU A 33 -3.32 5.08 -3.31
CA GLU A 33 -3.96 5.64 -4.51
C GLU A 33 -4.38 4.54 -5.49
N MET A 34 -3.53 3.54 -5.73
CA MET A 34 -3.86 2.40 -6.59
C MET A 34 -5.04 1.58 -6.06
N ILE A 35 -5.14 1.38 -4.73
CA ILE A 35 -6.28 0.69 -4.12
C ILE A 35 -7.57 1.44 -4.41
N GLU A 36 -7.57 2.77 -4.24
CA GLU A 36 -8.75 3.60 -4.49
C GLU A 36 -9.18 3.55 -5.96
N VAL A 37 -8.22 3.64 -6.89
CA VAL A 37 -8.47 3.51 -8.33
C VAL A 37 -9.10 2.16 -8.65
N LEU A 38 -8.50 1.05 -8.21
CA LEU A 38 -9.03 -0.29 -8.47
C LEU A 38 -10.41 -0.48 -7.84
N MET A 39 -10.64 0.06 -6.64
CA MET A 39 -11.97 0.04 -6.02
C MET A 39 -13.02 0.82 -6.83
N SER A 40 -12.66 1.98 -7.38
CA SER A 40 -13.55 2.77 -8.25
C SER A 40 -13.95 2.03 -9.54
N MET A 41 -13.10 1.10 -10.00
CA MET A 41 -13.36 0.22 -11.14
C MET A 41 -14.24 -1.00 -10.78
N GLY A 42 -14.63 -1.14 -9.51
CA GLY A 42 -15.51 -2.22 -9.02
C GLY A 42 -14.77 -3.41 -8.41
N TYR A 43 -13.46 -3.31 -8.17
CA TYR A 43 -12.72 -4.36 -7.47
C TYR A 43 -12.85 -4.21 -5.95
N SER A 44 -12.79 -5.33 -5.23
CA SER A 44 -12.74 -5.28 -3.77
C SER A 44 -11.38 -4.76 -3.29
N ALA A 45 -11.35 -4.13 -2.11
CA ALA A 45 -10.10 -3.72 -1.47
C ALA A 45 -9.10 -4.88 -1.30
N PHE A 46 -9.62 -6.10 -1.10
CA PHE A 46 -8.80 -7.31 -1.01
C PHE A 46 -8.13 -7.62 -2.36
N GLN A 47 -8.90 -7.66 -3.45
CA GLN A 47 -8.37 -7.90 -4.79
C GLN A 47 -7.34 -6.84 -5.21
N ALA A 48 -7.60 -5.57 -4.90
CA ALA A 48 -6.68 -4.48 -5.22
C ALA A 48 -5.33 -4.66 -4.50
N ARG A 49 -5.35 -4.98 -3.20
CA ARG A 49 -4.12 -5.23 -2.42
C ARG A 49 -3.34 -6.42 -2.92
N GLU A 50 -4.02 -7.52 -3.27
CA GLU A 50 -3.35 -8.71 -3.80
C GLU A 50 -2.69 -8.41 -5.15
N ALA A 51 -3.36 -7.65 -6.02
CA ALA A 51 -2.82 -7.25 -7.31
C ALA A 51 -1.66 -6.25 -7.19
N ILE A 52 -1.62 -5.40 -6.17
CA ILE A 52 -0.50 -4.48 -5.91
C ILE A 52 0.73 -5.23 -5.39
N LYS A 53 0.55 -6.26 -4.56
CA LYS A 53 1.66 -7.05 -4.02
C LYS A 53 2.44 -7.83 -5.08
N SER A 54 1.81 -8.19 -6.20
CA SER A 54 2.49 -8.87 -7.30
C SER A 54 3.30 -7.92 -8.18
N ILE A 55 3.16 -6.59 -7.99
CA ILE A 55 3.85 -5.59 -8.81
C ILE A 55 5.35 -5.61 -8.53
N PRO A 56 6.17 -5.82 -9.58
CA PRO A 56 7.62 -5.73 -9.48
C PRO A 56 8.09 -4.31 -9.10
N LYS A 57 9.11 -4.22 -8.24
CA LYS A 57 9.64 -2.93 -7.75
C LYS A 57 10.35 -2.09 -8.81
N ASP A 58 10.71 -2.69 -9.93
CA ASP A 58 11.29 -2.03 -11.11
C ASP A 58 10.26 -1.20 -11.90
N ILE A 59 8.96 -1.39 -11.64
CA ILE A 59 7.91 -0.58 -12.25
C ILE A 59 7.71 0.68 -11.41
N GLU A 60 8.30 1.80 -11.82
CA GLU A 60 8.17 3.07 -11.08
C GLU A 60 6.89 3.84 -11.42
N LYS A 61 6.41 3.73 -12.66
CA LYS A 61 5.25 4.50 -13.15
C LYS A 61 3.93 3.90 -12.65
N ILE A 62 3.11 4.71 -12.00
CA ILE A 62 1.79 4.31 -11.50
C ILE A 62 0.88 3.73 -12.59
N GLU A 63 0.94 4.27 -13.80
CA GLU A 63 0.17 3.79 -14.96
C GLU A 63 0.55 2.35 -15.34
N ASP A 64 1.84 2.03 -15.30
CA ASP A 64 2.35 0.70 -15.63
C ASP A 64 2.11 -0.28 -14.48
N LYS A 65 2.17 0.20 -13.23
CA LYS A 65 1.75 -0.55 -12.04
C LYS A 65 0.28 -0.96 -12.12
N ILE A 66 -0.62 -0.04 -12.48
CA ILE A 66 -2.05 -0.32 -12.64
C ILE A 66 -2.29 -1.33 -13.78
N LYS A 67 -1.62 -1.17 -14.93
CA LYS A 67 -1.72 -2.15 -16.03
C LYS A 67 -1.26 -3.53 -15.60
N PHE A 68 -0.17 -3.63 -14.84
CA PHE A 68 0.32 -4.89 -14.32
C PHE A 68 -0.68 -5.53 -13.36
N ALA A 69 -1.20 -4.76 -12.40
CA ALA A 69 -2.23 -5.22 -11.46
C ALA A 69 -3.47 -5.77 -12.19
N LEU A 70 -3.96 -5.08 -13.20
CA LEU A 70 -5.11 -5.53 -14.01
C LEU A 70 -4.81 -6.84 -14.75
N LYS A 71 -3.61 -6.95 -15.34
CA LYS A 71 -3.17 -8.16 -16.04
C LYS A 71 -3.10 -9.37 -15.10
N GLU A 72 -2.58 -9.19 -13.89
CA GLU A 72 -2.49 -10.26 -12.87
C GLU A 72 -3.87 -10.71 -12.40
N MET A 73 -4.85 -9.80 -12.38
CA MET A 73 -6.25 -10.13 -12.08
C MET A 73 -6.97 -10.87 -13.23
N GLY A 74 -6.28 -11.13 -14.35
CA GLY A 74 -6.82 -11.83 -15.51
C GLY A 74 -7.80 -10.99 -16.33
N LYS A 75 -7.62 -9.66 -16.34
CA LYS A 75 -8.48 -8.68 -17.02
C LYS A 75 -7.74 -7.98 -18.15
#